data_AF-A0A7W5YV14-F1
#
_entry.id   AF-A0A7W5YV14-F1
#
_cell.length_a   1.000
_cell.length_b   1.000
_cell.length_c   1.000
_cell.angle_alpha   90.00
_cell.angle_beta   90.00
_cell.angle_gamma   90.00
#
_symmetry.space_group_name_H-M   'P 1'
#
loop_
_entity.id
_entity.type
_entity.pdbx_description
1 polymer ?
#
loop_
_entity_poly.entity_id
_entity_poly.type
_entity_poly.pdbx_seq_one_letter_code
_entity_poly.pdbx_strand_id
1 'polypeptide(L)'
;MIHNSALTSRWTGADFDGMLETFLGSAPFDASPVHTLLGFNWSADARSHGAMTVVDLACNGEWNLWATSDTPEWLTIHVPRDGISGMTRRQTTTTASPGQMLLGQSREADRFLVRGTLHRSQKLFLHWGQICQAFGELFEAPLVGSLDLSPLVDGSSASAHLIKNLVETIMDGMLGARHLASFADSNGQSQSSTHSFAHSIDTPSLLSATGTESVYARSTARSSGYRFHAGEYR
;
A
#
# COMPACT_ATOMS: atom_id res chain seq x y z
N MET A 1 32.01 1.81 -3.36
CA MET A 1 31.08 2.65 -4.16
C MET A 1 29.71 2.03 -4.02
N ILE A 2 28.88 2.54 -3.10
CA ILE A 2 27.53 2.01 -2.88
C ILE A 2 26.68 2.59 -4.01
N HIS A 3 26.16 1.73 -4.88
CA HIS A 3 25.19 2.16 -5.89
C HIS A 3 23.96 2.72 -5.16
N ASN A 4 23.87 4.04 -5.14
CA ASN A 4 22.67 4.77 -4.77
C ASN A 4 21.61 4.49 -5.84
N SER A 5 20.92 3.37 -5.70
CA SER A 5 19.75 3.06 -6.51
C SER A 5 18.67 3.99 -6.02
N ALA A 6 18.53 5.16 -6.65
CA ALA A 6 17.38 6.04 -6.45
C ALA A 6 16.15 5.20 -6.75
N LEU A 7 15.53 4.75 -5.69
CA LEU A 7 14.56 3.69 -5.70
C LEU A 7 13.21 4.35 -6.10
N THR A 8 13.00 4.48 -7.40
CA THR A 8 11.85 5.13 -8.05
C THR A 8 10.56 4.36 -7.78
N SER A 9 9.49 5.06 -7.37
CA SER A 9 8.12 4.50 -7.31
C SER A 9 7.83 3.76 -8.61
N ARG A 10 7.34 2.52 -8.52
CA ARG A 10 7.22 1.65 -9.70
C ARG A 10 6.15 2.18 -10.66
N TRP A 11 5.13 2.82 -10.12
CA TRP A 11 4.06 3.44 -10.89
C TRP A 11 3.79 4.85 -10.40
N THR A 12 3.46 5.72 -11.34
CA THR A 12 3.09 7.11 -11.10
C THR A 12 2.01 7.51 -12.11
N GLY A 13 1.11 8.41 -11.73
CA GLY A 13 0.09 8.93 -12.64
C GLY A 13 -0.51 10.24 -12.13
N ALA A 14 -1.40 10.83 -12.94
CA ALA A 14 -2.02 12.14 -12.70
C ALA A 14 -3.56 12.08 -12.69
N ASP A 15 -4.13 10.89 -12.68
CA ASP A 15 -5.56 10.66 -12.74
C ASP A 15 -5.98 9.57 -11.76
N PHE A 16 -7.21 9.70 -11.25
CA PHE A 16 -7.74 8.84 -10.20
C PHE A 16 -8.04 7.43 -10.71
N ASP A 17 -8.61 7.31 -11.90
CA ASP A 17 -9.00 6.02 -12.47
C ASP A 17 -7.77 5.13 -12.73
N GLY A 18 -6.69 5.68 -13.29
CA GLY A 18 -5.42 4.98 -13.48
C GLY A 18 -4.76 4.59 -12.16
N MET A 19 -4.94 5.38 -11.09
CA MET A 19 -4.54 4.96 -9.74
C MET A 19 -5.32 3.72 -9.32
N LEU A 20 -6.65 3.71 -9.49
CA LEU A 20 -7.48 2.58 -9.12
C LEU A 20 -7.13 1.34 -9.93
N GLU A 21 -6.96 1.45 -11.25
CA GLU A 21 -6.56 0.32 -12.09
C GLU A 21 -5.21 -0.26 -11.65
N THR A 22 -4.27 0.58 -11.24
CA THR A 22 -2.94 0.14 -10.79
C THR A 22 -2.96 -0.43 -9.37
N PHE A 23 -3.66 0.23 -8.46
CA PHE A 23 -3.71 -0.10 -7.03
C PHE A 23 -4.67 -1.28 -6.74
N LEU A 24 -5.74 -1.41 -7.53
CA LEU A 24 -6.84 -2.38 -7.34
C LEU A 24 -6.93 -3.42 -8.47
N GLY A 25 -6.10 -3.36 -9.51
CA GLY A 25 -6.20 -4.26 -10.66
C GLY A 25 -6.09 -5.76 -10.34
N SER A 26 -5.60 -6.13 -9.15
CA SER A 26 -5.57 -7.52 -8.67
C SER A 26 -6.61 -7.84 -7.57
N ALA A 27 -7.33 -6.85 -7.06
CA ALA A 27 -8.39 -7.05 -6.08
C ALA A 27 -9.50 -6.02 -6.29
N PRO A 28 -10.72 -6.44 -6.67
CA PRO A 28 -11.76 -5.52 -7.07
C PRO A 28 -12.30 -4.80 -5.84
N PHE A 29 -11.96 -3.53 -5.69
CA PHE A 29 -12.65 -2.60 -4.80
C PHE A 29 -13.32 -1.53 -5.64
N ASP A 30 -14.43 -0.99 -5.14
CA ASP A 30 -14.98 0.26 -5.65
C ASP A 30 -14.32 1.43 -4.94
N ALA A 31 -14.15 2.54 -5.64
CA ALA A 31 -13.61 3.75 -5.04
C ALA A 31 -14.17 5.00 -5.70
N SER A 32 -14.21 6.07 -4.93
CA SER A 32 -14.66 7.36 -5.41
C SER A 32 -13.90 8.47 -4.71
N PRO A 33 -13.59 9.57 -5.40
CA PRO A 33 -13.07 10.74 -4.74
C PRO A 33 -14.14 11.37 -3.84
N VAL A 34 -13.73 12.05 -2.78
CA VAL A 34 -14.64 12.80 -1.89
C VAL A 34 -15.09 14.10 -2.57
N HIS A 35 -14.19 14.71 -3.33
CA HIS A 35 -14.37 15.97 -4.06
C HIS A 35 -13.72 15.88 -5.44
N THR A 36 -13.98 16.83 -6.32
CA THR A 36 -13.26 16.92 -7.60
C THR A 36 -11.76 17.08 -7.35
N LEU A 37 -10.95 16.17 -7.90
CA LEU A 37 -9.51 16.11 -7.68
C LEU A 37 -8.75 16.93 -8.73
N LEU A 38 -8.70 18.26 -8.54
CA LEU A 38 -7.92 19.14 -9.41
C LEU A 38 -6.41 18.95 -9.19
N GLY A 39 -5.67 18.65 -10.25
CA GLY A 39 -4.22 18.43 -10.17
C GLY A 39 -3.85 17.16 -9.38
N PHE A 40 -4.68 16.12 -9.46
CA PHE A 40 -4.40 14.83 -8.86
C PHE A 40 -3.09 14.24 -9.38
N ASN A 41 -2.31 13.63 -8.50
CA ASN A 41 -1.07 12.95 -8.76
C ASN A 41 -0.93 11.82 -7.75
N TRP A 42 -0.38 10.71 -8.19
CA TRP A 42 -0.17 9.56 -7.32
C TRP A 42 1.09 8.80 -7.72
N SER A 43 1.62 8.05 -6.77
CA SER A 43 2.69 7.08 -6.98
C SER A 43 2.45 5.87 -6.12
N ALA A 44 2.77 4.69 -6.64
CA ALA A 44 2.64 3.45 -5.91
C ALA A 44 3.80 2.47 -6.16
N ASP A 45 4.02 1.59 -5.19
CA ASP A 45 4.76 0.34 -5.35
C ASP A 45 4.01 -0.78 -4.63
N ALA A 46 4.01 -1.98 -5.19
CA ALA A 46 3.29 -3.13 -4.66
C ALA A 46 4.13 -4.39 -4.85
N ARG A 47 4.25 -5.16 -3.77
CA ARG A 47 5.03 -6.39 -3.70
C ARG A 47 4.17 -7.47 -3.06
N SER A 48 4.11 -8.63 -3.69
CA SER A 48 3.39 -9.78 -3.16
C SER A 48 4.36 -10.93 -2.93
N HIS A 49 4.20 -11.64 -1.83
CA HIS A 49 4.94 -12.85 -1.50
C HIS A 49 4.01 -13.84 -0.78
N GLY A 50 3.65 -14.93 -1.47
CA GLY A 50 2.70 -15.90 -0.94
C GLY A 50 1.35 -15.25 -0.60
N ALA A 51 0.96 -15.36 0.68
CA ALA A 51 -0.31 -14.86 1.21
C ALA A 51 -0.29 -13.39 1.66
N MET A 52 0.77 -12.66 1.33
CA MET A 52 1.01 -11.29 1.78
C MET A 52 1.22 -10.35 0.61
N THR A 53 0.60 -9.18 0.67
CA THR A 53 0.83 -8.08 -0.27
C THR A 53 1.09 -6.80 0.50
N VAL A 54 2.20 -6.12 0.19
CA VAL A 54 2.50 -4.78 0.70
C VAL A 54 2.35 -3.79 -0.41
N VAL A 55 1.70 -2.67 -0.12
CA VAL A 55 1.55 -1.54 -1.04
C VAL A 55 2.01 -0.27 -0.35
N ASP A 56 2.85 0.52 -1.02
CA ASP A 56 3.15 1.89 -0.64
C ASP A 56 2.42 2.80 -1.63
N LEU A 57 1.63 3.74 -1.12
CA LEU A 57 0.84 4.67 -1.92
C LEU A 57 1.05 6.09 -1.41
N ALA A 58 1.37 6.99 -2.33
CA ALA A 58 1.32 8.43 -2.11
C ALA A 58 0.38 9.06 -3.13
N CYS A 59 -0.50 9.97 -2.69
CA CYS A 59 -1.42 10.71 -3.55
C CYS A 59 -1.80 12.04 -2.92
N ASN A 60 -2.21 13.01 -3.71
CA ASN A 60 -2.86 14.22 -3.20
C ASN A 60 -4.37 14.13 -3.36
N GLY A 61 -5.12 14.47 -2.32
CA GLY A 61 -6.57 14.48 -2.35
C GLY A 61 -7.24 13.25 -1.75
N GLU A 62 -8.51 13.43 -1.43
CA GLU A 62 -9.25 12.54 -0.54
C GLU A 62 -10.21 11.64 -1.31
N TRP A 63 -10.29 10.39 -0.88
CA TRP A 63 -11.12 9.39 -1.55
C TRP A 63 -11.56 8.29 -0.60
N ASN A 64 -12.54 7.52 -1.06
CA ASN A 64 -13.17 6.43 -0.35
C ASN A 64 -12.96 5.13 -1.12
N LEU A 65 -12.95 4.03 -0.40
CA LEU A 65 -12.75 2.69 -0.93
C LEU A 65 -13.75 1.72 -0.28
N TRP A 66 -14.38 0.86 -1.07
CA TRP A 66 -15.37 -0.13 -0.62
C TRP A 66 -14.98 -1.51 -1.13
N ALA A 67 -15.08 -2.50 -0.25
CA ALA A 67 -14.99 -3.88 -0.68
C ALA A 67 -16.23 -4.23 -1.52
N THR A 68 -16.01 -4.90 -2.65
CA THR A 68 -17.06 -5.51 -3.47
C THR A 68 -17.29 -6.95 -3.03
N SER A 69 -18.28 -7.63 -3.62
CA SER A 69 -18.49 -9.08 -3.39
C SER A 69 -17.25 -9.92 -3.74
N ASP A 70 -16.46 -9.42 -4.68
CA ASP A 70 -15.34 -10.12 -5.29
C ASP A 70 -14.01 -9.74 -4.62
N THR A 71 -14.01 -8.76 -3.70
CA THR A 71 -12.84 -8.44 -2.89
C THR A 71 -12.43 -9.67 -2.07
N PRO A 72 -11.18 -10.12 -2.16
CA PRO A 72 -10.69 -11.19 -1.31
C PRO A 72 -10.79 -10.81 0.15
N GLU A 73 -11.03 -11.81 0.99
CA GLU A 73 -11.07 -11.60 2.42
C GLU A 73 -9.65 -11.39 2.96
N TRP A 74 -9.38 -10.17 3.41
CA TRP A 74 -8.10 -9.76 3.98
C TRP A 74 -8.23 -9.19 5.38
N LEU A 75 -7.20 -9.43 6.19
CA LEU A 75 -6.80 -8.49 7.23
C LEU A 75 -5.97 -7.39 6.56
N THR A 76 -6.44 -6.16 6.65
CA THR A 76 -5.81 -4.95 6.13
C THR A 76 -5.18 -4.18 7.29
N ILE A 77 -3.90 -3.84 7.15
CA ILE A 77 -3.17 -3.02 8.12
C ILE A 77 -2.66 -1.78 7.41
N HIS A 78 -3.16 -0.60 7.77
CA HIS A 78 -2.74 0.66 7.18
C HIS A 78 -1.81 1.40 8.13
N VAL A 79 -0.67 1.84 7.61
CA VAL A 79 0.36 2.62 8.30
C VAL A 79 0.48 3.97 7.58
N PRO A 80 -0.31 4.98 7.97
CA PRO A 80 -0.17 6.33 7.45
C PRO A 80 1.20 6.91 7.86
N ARG A 81 1.89 7.48 6.89
CA ARG A 81 3.12 8.27 7.05
C ARG A 81 2.83 9.76 6.96
N ASP A 82 1.88 10.13 6.09
CA ASP A 82 1.32 11.46 5.94
C ASP A 82 -0.20 11.33 5.68
N GLY A 83 -0.98 12.31 6.12
CA GLY A 83 -2.44 12.26 6.01
C GLY A 83 -3.07 11.30 7.01
N ILE A 84 -4.31 10.88 6.73
CA ILE A 84 -5.13 10.06 7.62
C ILE A 84 -5.68 8.85 6.84
N SER A 85 -5.53 7.67 7.44
CA SER A 85 -6.25 6.46 7.02
C SER A 85 -7.46 6.26 7.91
N GLY A 86 -8.61 5.87 7.36
CA GLY A 86 -9.80 5.58 8.16
C GLY A 86 -10.56 4.34 7.71
N MET A 87 -11.40 3.84 8.58
CA MET A 87 -12.31 2.73 8.33
C MET A 87 -13.63 2.99 9.06
N THR A 88 -14.74 2.80 8.35
CA THR A 88 -16.08 2.80 8.93
C THR A 88 -16.54 1.34 9.10
N ARG A 89 -17.03 0.99 10.29
CA ARG A 89 -17.65 -0.30 10.63
C ARG A 89 -18.91 -0.04 11.45
N ARG A 90 -20.07 -0.48 10.97
CA ARG A 90 -21.37 -0.38 11.67
C ARG A 90 -21.62 1.04 12.21
N GLN A 91 -21.44 2.04 11.34
CA GLN A 91 -21.58 3.48 11.62
C GLN A 91 -20.46 4.13 12.45
N THR A 92 -19.57 3.35 13.07
CA THR A 92 -18.42 3.90 13.77
C THR A 92 -17.27 4.09 12.80
N THR A 93 -16.69 5.29 12.77
CA THR A 93 -15.47 5.55 11.99
C THR A 93 -14.27 5.64 12.91
N THR A 94 -13.27 4.83 12.64
CA THR A 94 -11.96 4.87 13.29
C THR A 94 -10.94 5.42 12.30
N THR A 95 -10.04 6.29 12.79
CA THR A 95 -8.99 6.91 11.99
C THR A 95 -7.63 6.69 12.64
N ALA A 96 -6.61 6.49 11.81
CA ALA A 96 -5.22 6.49 12.19
C ALA A 96 -4.49 7.66 11.51
N SER A 97 -3.69 8.36 12.29
CA SER A 97 -2.75 9.41 11.87
C SER A 97 -1.31 8.87 11.93
N PRO A 98 -0.30 9.61 11.45
CA PRO A 98 1.08 9.16 11.50
C PRO A 98 1.52 8.73 12.91
N GLY A 99 2.21 7.59 12.99
CA GLY A 99 2.59 6.95 14.25
C GLY A 99 1.59 5.92 14.78
N GLN A 100 0.36 5.92 14.26
CA GLN A 100 -0.68 4.94 14.56
C GLN A 100 -0.83 3.94 13.40
N MET A 101 -1.51 2.83 13.68
CA MET A 101 -1.92 1.85 12.67
C MET A 101 -3.42 1.61 12.73
N LEU A 102 -4.02 1.47 11.56
CA LEU A 102 -5.41 1.08 11.41
C LEU A 102 -5.47 -0.38 10.99
N LEU A 103 -6.20 -1.21 11.73
CA LEU A 103 -6.42 -2.62 11.45
C LEU A 103 -7.89 -2.82 11.09
N GLY A 104 -8.15 -3.67 10.10
CA GLY A 104 -9.52 -3.95 9.66
C GLY A 104 -9.59 -5.22 8.86
N GLN A 105 -10.72 -5.93 8.96
CA GLN A 105 -11.02 -7.03 8.07
C GLN A 105 -11.91 -6.50 6.93
N SER A 106 -11.53 -6.81 5.69
CA SER A 106 -12.11 -6.21 4.48
C SER A 106 -13.63 -6.37 4.32
N ARG A 107 -14.23 -7.45 4.85
CA ARG A 107 -15.69 -7.72 4.77
C ARG A 107 -16.48 -7.12 5.94
N GLU A 108 -15.81 -6.79 7.04
CA GLU A 108 -16.37 -6.11 8.20
C GLU A 108 -16.35 -4.60 8.03
N ALA A 109 -15.45 -4.08 7.20
CA ALA A 109 -15.38 -2.67 6.86
C ALA A 109 -16.52 -2.32 5.89
N ASP A 110 -17.34 -1.34 6.28
CA ASP A 110 -18.31 -0.74 5.36
C ASP A 110 -17.59 0.10 4.30
N ARG A 111 -16.50 0.76 4.69
CA ARG A 111 -15.72 1.67 3.85
C ARG A 111 -14.35 1.97 4.44
N PHE A 112 -13.33 2.10 3.62
CA PHE A 112 -12.03 2.69 3.96
C PHE A 112 -11.90 4.12 3.44
N LEU A 113 -11.09 4.92 4.13
CA LEU A 113 -10.96 6.36 3.91
C LEU A 113 -9.49 6.72 3.72
N VAL A 114 -9.23 7.57 2.74
CA VAL A 114 -7.96 8.29 2.57
C VAL A 114 -8.24 9.78 2.69
N ARG A 115 -7.55 10.46 3.60
CA ARG A 115 -7.83 11.85 3.99
C ARG A 115 -6.55 12.67 4.11
N GLY A 116 -6.69 13.98 3.96
CA GLY A 116 -5.59 14.95 3.93
C GLY A 116 -5.23 15.42 2.51
N THR A 117 -4.69 16.64 2.41
CA THR A 117 -4.26 17.23 1.14
C THR A 117 -3.18 16.40 0.46
N LEU A 118 -2.24 15.89 1.26
CA LEU A 118 -1.26 14.89 0.86
C LEU A 118 -1.46 13.67 1.76
N HIS A 119 -1.54 12.50 1.13
CA HIS A 119 -1.63 11.23 1.83
C HIS A 119 -0.51 10.32 1.38
N ARG A 120 0.21 9.74 2.35
CA ARG A 120 1.18 8.68 2.11
C ARG A 120 0.93 7.58 3.12
N SER A 121 0.75 6.35 2.65
CA SER A 121 0.55 5.20 3.54
C SER A 121 1.14 3.94 2.94
N GLN A 122 1.71 3.12 3.81
CA GLN A 122 1.97 1.72 3.53
C GLN A 122 0.79 0.89 4.01
N LYS A 123 0.45 -0.16 3.26
CA LYS A 123 -0.66 -1.07 3.55
C LYS A 123 -0.17 -2.49 3.42
N LEU A 124 -0.46 -3.32 4.42
CA LEU A 124 -0.19 -4.75 4.41
C LEU A 124 -1.53 -5.48 4.36
N PHE A 125 -1.65 -6.35 3.37
CA PHE A 125 -2.79 -7.22 3.16
C PHE A 125 -2.36 -8.65 3.45
N LEU A 126 -3.09 -9.31 4.35
CA LEU A 126 -2.88 -10.70 4.71
C LEU A 126 -4.13 -11.49 4.35
N HIS A 127 -3.99 -12.58 3.59
CA HIS A 127 -5.12 -13.45 3.27
C HIS A 127 -5.76 -14.05 4.52
N TRP A 128 -7.06 -13.83 4.68
CA TRP A 128 -7.80 -14.24 5.87
C TRP A 128 -7.86 -15.75 6.04
N GLY A 129 -7.94 -16.51 4.94
CA GLY A 129 -7.88 -17.97 4.98
C GLY A 129 -6.62 -18.48 5.68
N GLN A 130 -5.49 -17.82 5.46
CA GLN A 130 -4.19 -18.18 6.04
C GLN A 130 -4.11 -17.75 7.50
N ILE A 131 -4.76 -16.65 7.87
CA ILE A 131 -4.94 -16.27 9.28
C ILE A 131 -5.79 -17.33 9.99
N CYS A 132 -6.91 -17.75 9.40
CA CYS A 132 -7.78 -18.78 9.96
C CYS A 132 -7.05 -20.12 10.11
N GLN A 133 -6.26 -20.51 9.11
CA GLN A 133 -5.46 -21.72 9.15
C GLN A 133 -4.41 -21.66 10.26
N ALA A 134 -3.60 -20.59 10.31
CA ALA A 134 -2.58 -20.42 11.33
C ALA A 134 -3.18 -20.37 12.75
N PHE A 135 -4.34 -19.74 12.90
CA PHE A 135 -5.08 -19.76 14.17
C PHE A 135 -5.50 -21.18 14.55
N GLY A 136 -6.07 -21.94 13.60
CA GLY A 136 -6.47 -23.32 13.81
C GLY A 136 -5.32 -24.25 14.20
N GLU A 137 -4.16 -24.06 13.58
CA GLU A 137 -2.93 -24.80 13.89
C GLU A 137 -2.37 -24.43 15.28
N LEU A 138 -2.41 -23.14 15.65
CA LEU A 138 -1.84 -22.66 16.91
C LEU A 138 -2.72 -22.96 18.12
N PHE A 139 -4.04 -22.88 17.97
CA PHE A 139 -5.00 -23.00 19.07
C PHE A 139 -5.78 -24.32 19.05
N GLU A 140 -5.48 -25.22 18.11
CA GLU A 140 -6.15 -26.50 17.92
C GLU A 140 -7.69 -26.38 17.77
N ALA A 141 -8.16 -25.21 17.34
CA ALA A 141 -9.58 -24.89 17.18
C ALA A 141 -9.79 -23.89 16.04
N PRO A 142 -10.81 -24.08 15.18
CA PRO A 142 -11.05 -23.15 14.07
C PRO A 142 -11.41 -21.77 14.59
N LEU A 143 -10.94 -20.75 13.89
CA LEU A 143 -11.41 -19.38 14.11
C LEU A 143 -12.85 -19.27 13.60
N VAL A 144 -13.82 -19.17 14.52
CA VAL A 144 -15.23 -18.99 14.19
C VAL A 144 -15.64 -17.55 14.47
N GLY A 145 -15.96 -16.81 13.41
CA GLY A 145 -16.38 -15.41 13.51
C GLY A 145 -15.23 -14.40 13.39
N SER A 146 -15.45 -13.20 13.93
CA SER A 146 -14.48 -12.09 13.90
C SER A 146 -13.43 -12.23 15.00
N LEU A 147 -12.21 -11.77 14.76
CA LEU A 147 -11.17 -11.65 15.79
C LEU A 147 -11.44 -10.52 16.80
N ASP A 148 -12.45 -9.68 16.56
CA ASP A 148 -12.79 -8.48 17.35
C ASP A 148 -11.56 -7.62 17.70
N LEU A 149 -10.67 -7.45 16.70
CA LEU A 149 -9.46 -6.66 16.85
C LEU A 149 -9.81 -5.20 17.11
N SER A 150 -9.09 -4.57 18.05
CA SER A 150 -9.11 -3.11 18.14
C SER A 150 -8.68 -2.53 16.80
N PRO A 151 -9.52 -1.69 16.15
CA PRO A 151 -9.22 -1.17 14.83
C PRO A 151 -8.09 -0.13 14.85
N LEU A 152 -7.73 0.39 16.02
CA LEU A 152 -6.62 1.33 16.20
C LEU A 152 -5.55 0.72 17.10
N VAL A 153 -4.30 0.83 16.65
CA VAL A 153 -3.10 0.52 17.44
C VAL A 153 -2.23 1.78 17.45
N ASP A 154 -2.09 2.40 18.63
CA ASP A 154 -1.48 3.73 18.82
C ASP A 154 -0.13 3.70 19.56
N GLY A 155 0.48 2.52 19.69
CA GLY A 155 1.77 2.34 20.37
C GLY A 155 1.71 2.55 21.88
N SER A 156 0.54 2.72 22.50
CA SER A 156 0.40 3.00 23.93
C SER A 156 0.77 1.84 24.88
N SER A 157 0.96 0.63 24.35
CA SER A 157 1.30 -0.57 25.12
C SER A 157 2.48 -1.32 24.53
N ALA A 158 3.14 -2.15 25.34
CA ALA A 158 4.23 -3.01 24.86
C ALA A 158 3.79 -3.92 23.70
N SER A 159 2.57 -4.48 23.78
CA SER A 159 1.98 -5.28 22.70
C SER A 159 1.73 -4.44 21.44
N ALA A 160 1.21 -3.21 21.59
CA ALA A 160 1.03 -2.30 20.45
C ALA A 160 2.35 -1.97 19.76
N HIS A 161 3.42 -1.73 20.53
CA HIS A 161 4.76 -1.53 19.99
C HIS A 161 5.31 -2.76 19.28
N LEU A 162 5.13 -3.95 19.84
CA LEU A 162 5.56 -5.20 19.21
C LEU A 162 4.87 -5.40 17.86
N ILE A 163 3.55 -5.24 17.80
CA ILE A 163 2.78 -5.36 16.56
C ILE A 163 3.26 -4.32 15.54
N LYS A 164 3.46 -3.07 15.98
CA LYS A 164 3.94 -1.99 15.11
C LYS A 164 5.30 -2.32 14.50
N ASN A 165 6.26 -2.70 15.33
CA ASN A 165 7.61 -3.01 14.88
C ASN A 165 7.62 -4.22 13.94
N LEU A 166 6.81 -5.25 14.22
CA LEU A 166 6.68 -6.42 13.36
C LEU A 166 6.13 -6.05 11.98
N VAL A 167 5.03 -5.29 11.94
CA VAL A 167 4.40 -4.84 10.68
C VAL A 167 5.39 -3.99 9.87
N GLU A 168 6.04 -3.02 10.50
CA GLU A 168 7.03 -2.16 9.83
C GLU A 168 8.21 -2.98 9.29
N THR A 169 8.72 -3.95 10.08
CA THR A 169 9.80 -4.84 9.63
C THR A 169 9.39 -5.68 8.42
N ILE A 170 8.18 -6.22 8.39
CA ILE A 170 7.66 -6.98 7.24
C ILE A 170 7.55 -6.07 6.01
N MET A 171 6.96 -4.88 6.18
CA MET A 171 6.81 -3.91 5.09
C MET A 171 8.16 -3.49 4.50
N ASP A 172 9.13 -3.15 5.36
CA ASP A 172 10.47 -2.74 4.97
C ASP A 172 11.22 -3.88 4.26
N GLY A 173 11.10 -5.11 4.76
CA GLY A 173 11.66 -6.30 4.12
C GLY A 173 11.08 -6.55 2.73
N MET A 174 9.77 -6.36 2.55
CA MET A 174 9.08 -6.61 1.27
C MET A 174 9.30 -5.52 0.23
N LEU A 175 9.30 -4.25 0.64
CA LEU A 175 9.54 -3.11 -0.27
C LEU A 175 11.03 -2.93 -0.59
N GLY A 176 11.92 -3.53 0.22
CA GLY A 176 13.34 -3.19 0.26
C GLY A 176 13.55 -1.84 0.96
N ALA A 177 14.75 -1.58 1.46
CA ALA A 177 15.07 -0.32 2.13
C ALA A 177 14.75 0.88 1.20
N ARG A 178 13.62 1.58 1.39
CA ARG A 178 13.15 2.60 0.45
C ARG A 178 12.53 3.81 1.17
N HIS A 179 13.16 4.97 0.96
CA HIS A 179 12.60 6.30 1.16
C HIS A 179 11.84 6.68 -0.12
N LEU A 180 10.50 6.83 -0.08
CA LEU A 180 9.82 7.46 -1.22
C LEU A 180 10.20 8.94 -1.28
N ALA A 181 10.41 9.45 -2.50
CA ALA A 181 10.50 10.88 -2.73
C ALA A 181 9.12 11.51 -2.47
N SER A 182 9.07 12.52 -1.59
CA SER A 182 7.86 13.32 -1.40
C SER A 182 7.62 14.18 -2.64
N PHE A 183 6.37 14.57 -2.90
CA PHE A 183 6.01 15.46 -4.01
C PHE A 183 6.54 16.90 -3.87
N ALA A 184 7.41 17.19 -2.89
CA ALA A 184 8.10 18.46 -2.76
C ALA A 184 9.48 18.39 -3.42
N ASP A 185 9.54 18.37 -4.75
CA ASP A 185 10.71 18.81 -5.52
C ASP A 185 10.34 18.97 -7.01
N SER A 186 9.44 19.90 -7.28
CA SER A 186 9.26 20.45 -8.62
C SER A 186 9.22 21.98 -8.54
N ASN A 187 10.27 22.58 -7.99
CA ASN A 187 10.64 23.96 -8.23
C ASN A 187 12.16 24.07 -8.07
N GLY A 188 12.85 24.20 -9.20
CA GLY A 188 14.27 23.94 -9.31
C GLY A 188 15.20 24.94 -8.61
N GLN A 189 16.40 24.45 -8.30
CA GLN A 189 17.64 25.16 -8.61
C GLN A 189 18.80 24.15 -8.68
N SER A 190 19.39 24.05 -9.87
CA SER A 190 20.72 23.47 -10.08
C SER A 190 21.74 24.18 -9.21
N GLN A 191 22.54 23.43 -8.44
CA GLN A 191 23.95 23.75 -8.29
C GLN A 191 24.79 22.47 -8.37
N SER A 192 25.48 22.37 -9.51
CA SER A 192 26.66 21.54 -9.73
C SER A 192 27.75 21.95 -8.75
N SER A 193 28.38 20.98 -8.09
CA SER A 193 29.76 21.12 -7.60
C SER A 193 30.44 19.77 -7.60
N THR A 194 31.19 19.58 -8.69
CA THR A 194 32.21 18.57 -8.90
C THR A 194 33.27 18.69 -7.80
N HIS A 195 33.57 17.61 -7.09
CA HIS A 195 34.93 17.38 -6.59
C HIS A 195 35.24 15.89 -6.67
N SER A 196 36.02 15.57 -7.71
CA SER A 196 36.66 14.28 -7.92
C SER A 196 37.93 14.23 -7.07
N PHE A 197 38.09 13.19 -6.26
CA PHE A 197 39.40 12.74 -5.80
C PHE A 197 39.44 11.21 -5.90
N ALA A 198 40.27 10.76 -6.85
CA ALA A 198 40.63 9.38 -7.04
C ALA A 198 41.66 8.95 -5.98
N HIS A 199 41.52 7.73 -5.46
CA HIS A 199 42.69 6.91 -5.15
C HIS A 199 42.36 5.44 -5.43
N SER A 200 43.19 4.89 -6.31
CA SER A 200 43.24 3.50 -6.78
C SER A 200 43.70 2.56 -5.67
N ILE A 201 43.05 1.39 -5.52
CA ILE A 201 43.70 0.14 -5.15
C ILE A 201 43.03 -1.00 -5.93
N ASP A 202 43.85 -1.74 -6.68
CA ASP A 202 43.54 -2.92 -7.48
C ASP A 202 42.98 -4.09 -6.66
N THR A 203 42.07 -4.89 -7.24
CA THR A 203 41.97 -6.33 -6.98
C THR A 203 41.21 -7.02 -8.13
N PRO A 204 41.54 -8.30 -8.46
CA PRO A 204 41.19 -8.92 -9.73
C PRO A 204 39.82 -9.62 -9.74
N SER A 205 39.32 -9.76 -10.97
CA SER A 205 38.05 -10.35 -11.39
C SER A 205 37.90 -11.85 -11.08
N LEU A 206 36.68 -12.27 -10.70
CA LEU A 206 36.15 -13.62 -10.95
C LEU A 206 34.66 -13.53 -11.35
N LEU A 207 34.38 -13.97 -12.58
CA LEU A 207 33.11 -14.49 -13.12
C LEU A 207 32.68 -15.76 -12.32
N SER A 208 31.44 -16.25 -12.20
CA SER A 208 30.17 -16.07 -12.94
C SER A 208 28.97 -16.64 -12.16
N ALA A 209 27.79 -16.03 -12.38
CA ALA A 209 26.49 -16.62 -12.72
C ALA A 209 25.85 -17.79 -11.93
N THR A 210 24.66 -17.54 -11.38
CA THR A 210 23.34 -18.22 -11.55
C THR A 210 22.35 -17.33 -10.77
N GLY A 211 21.19 -16.88 -11.22
CA GLY A 211 20.18 -17.40 -12.13
C GLY A 211 18.84 -17.24 -11.40
N THR A 212 18.26 -16.03 -11.37
CA THR A 212 16.96 -15.76 -10.74
C THR A 212 15.94 -15.37 -11.80
N GLU A 213 15.06 -16.31 -12.14
CA GLU A 213 13.88 -16.07 -12.96
C GLU A 213 12.91 -15.15 -12.21
N SER A 214 12.65 -13.97 -12.78
CA SER A 214 11.50 -13.15 -12.41
C SER A 214 10.32 -13.56 -13.29
N VAL A 215 9.32 -14.19 -12.67
CA VAL A 215 8.04 -14.47 -13.32
C VAL A 215 7.27 -13.16 -13.49
N TYR A 216 7.18 -12.68 -14.73
CA TYR A 216 6.35 -11.55 -15.11
C TYR A 216 4.86 -11.94 -15.08
N ALA A 217 4.06 -11.29 -14.24
CA ALA A 217 2.61 -11.27 -14.42
C ALA A 217 2.28 -10.41 -15.66
N ARG A 218 1.95 -11.08 -16.77
CA ARG A 218 1.47 -10.45 -18.00
C ARG A 218 0.00 -10.07 -17.80
N SER A 219 -0.29 -8.79 -17.57
CA SER A 219 -1.66 -8.27 -17.72
C SER A 219 -2.00 -8.28 -19.20
N THR A 220 -3.00 -9.09 -19.58
CA THR A 220 -3.63 -9.02 -20.89
C THR A 220 -4.89 -8.19 -20.75
N ALA A 221 -4.83 -6.94 -21.21
CA ALA A 221 -5.99 -6.09 -21.31
C ALA A 221 -7.00 -6.71 -22.29
N ARG A 222 -8.13 -7.19 -21.76
CA ARG A 222 -9.35 -7.39 -22.54
C ARG A 222 -10.23 -6.15 -22.34
N SER A 223 -10.49 -5.43 -23.43
CA SER A 223 -11.48 -4.38 -23.46
C SER A 223 -12.88 -5.00 -23.26
N SER A 224 -13.52 -4.69 -22.13
CA SER A 224 -14.97 -4.84 -21.99
C SER A 224 -15.58 -3.45 -21.96
N GLY A 225 -16.32 -3.12 -23.01
CA GLY A 225 -17.01 -1.85 -23.15
C GLY A 225 -18.05 -1.68 -22.05
N TYR A 226 -17.93 -0.59 -21.29
CA TYR A 226 -18.97 -0.14 -20.38
C TYR A 226 -20.06 0.57 -21.19
N ARG A 227 -21.29 0.03 -21.11
CA ARG A 227 -22.52 0.68 -21.58
C ARG A 227 -23.02 1.61 -20.48
N PHE A 228 -23.06 2.90 -20.78
CA PHE A 228 -23.78 3.88 -19.97
C PHE A 228 -25.30 3.68 -20.11
N HIS A 229 -26.00 3.48 -18.99
CA HIS A 229 -27.43 3.74 -18.91
C HIS A 229 -27.61 5.16 -18.38
N ALA A 230 -27.96 6.09 -19.27
CA ALA A 230 -28.47 7.39 -18.89
C ALA A 230 -29.93 7.23 -18.41
N GLY A 231 -30.18 7.47 -17.14
CA GLY A 231 -31.52 7.61 -16.58
C GLY A 231 -31.91 9.09 -16.57
N GLU A 232 -32.84 9.44 -17.46
CA GLU A 232 -33.56 10.71 -17.44
C GLU A 232 -34.35 10.86 -16.13
N TYR A 233 -34.22 12.01 -15.47
CA TYR A 233 -35.22 12.45 -14.50
C TYR A 233 -35.92 13.69 -15.03
N ARG A 234 -37.24 13.54 -15.19
CA ARG A 234 -38.22 14.62 -15.34
C ARG A 234 -38.39 15.38 -14.03
#